data_AF-A0A127SNC0-F1
#
_entry.id   AF-A0A127SNC0-F1
#
_cell.length_a   1.000
_cell.length_b   1.000
_cell.length_c   1.000
_cell.angle_alpha   90.00
_cell.angle_beta   90.00
_cell.angle_gamma   90.00
#
_symmetry.space_group_name_H-M   'P 1'
#
loop_
_entity.id
_entity.type
_entity.pdbx_description
1 polymer ?
#
loop_
_entity_poly.entity_id
_entity_poly.type
_entity_poly.pdbx_seq_one_letter_code
_entity_poly.pdbx_strand_id
1 'polypeptide(L)'
;MKERFETFTILIARLSRSVKRIKAEQMADFQLKGPHVSCLYYLSMQDGLTSAELCERADEDKAAISRSLDYLEKNGYIVCEGAEKKRYKAPLRLTEKGRAAASGIAARIDRIVDAASEGLTEQERAVMYRALTRISGNLERFLSGEAGTKLQEYGGKGNMNQVRIIIDSSVDTPDWCRDRFWIVPLTIRFGDEELIDGVSIDRRRFYERLVECDTLPTTSQATPAAFQRVFEETAQAGDSAVVITIASKLSGTYQSACIAAAEFESIYVVDSRTAAIGSGILAELALRCADAGLTAEEIVGTLEKKREDVCVLALLDTLEYLKLGGRISKTVALAGGLLNIKPVCTIQDGEILLVGKARGSKQGNNLLVEKIRECGGIDFSLPILLGYTGLSDASLKKYVEDSRAIWQEGAQMLDSTMICGVIGTHTGPGVVAAAFFKKPGT
;
A
#
# COMPACT_ATOMS: atom_id res chain seq x y z
N MET A 1 -5.04 -29.89 -17.30
CA MET A 1 -4.50 -29.90 -15.92
C MET A 1 -3.11 -30.55 -15.80
N LYS A 2 -2.79 -31.63 -16.54
CA LYS A 2 -1.45 -32.27 -16.53
C LYS A 2 -0.29 -31.40 -17.06
N GLU A 3 -0.54 -30.45 -17.95
CA GLU A 3 0.52 -29.61 -18.56
C GLU A 3 0.86 -28.33 -17.79
N ARG A 4 0.11 -27.97 -16.72
CA ARG A 4 0.30 -26.68 -16.02
C ARG A 4 1.62 -26.62 -15.25
N PHE A 5 1.99 -27.72 -14.58
CA PHE A 5 3.26 -27.81 -13.86
C PHE A 5 4.46 -27.87 -14.82
N GLU A 6 4.34 -28.64 -15.90
CA GLU A 6 5.38 -28.72 -16.94
C GLU A 6 5.58 -27.36 -17.63
N THR A 7 4.51 -26.68 -18.03
CA THR A 7 4.59 -25.35 -18.64
C THR A 7 5.23 -24.35 -17.66
N PHE A 8 4.79 -24.34 -16.40
CA PHE A 8 5.34 -23.45 -15.38
C PHE A 8 6.84 -23.70 -15.15
N THR A 9 7.24 -24.94 -14.91
CA THR A 9 8.65 -25.30 -14.65
C THR A 9 9.53 -25.04 -15.87
N ILE A 10 9.05 -25.33 -17.09
CA ILE A 10 9.79 -25.06 -18.34
C ILE A 10 9.99 -23.56 -18.55
N LEU A 11 8.94 -22.75 -18.35
CA LEU A 11 9.03 -21.30 -18.51
C LEU A 11 9.99 -20.68 -17.49
N ILE A 12 9.87 -21.05 -16.21
CA ILE A 12 10.77 -20.58 -15.16
C ILE A 12 12.22 -21.00 -15.44
N ALA A 13 12.46 -22.26 -15.82
CA ALA A 13 13.80 -22.75 -16.14
C ALA A 13 14.38 -22.08 -17.38
N ARG A 14 13.55 -21.75 -18.38
CA ARG A 14 13.97 -21.01 -19.57
C ARG A 14 14.33 -19.57 -19.23
N LEU A 15 13.47 -18.87 -18.50
CA LEU A 15 13.71 -17.49 -18.04
C LEU A 15 14.96 -17.42 -17.17
N SER A 16 15.10 -18.31 -16.18
CA SER A 16 16.28 -18.38 -15.32
C SER A 16 17.58 -18.59 -16.11
N ARG A 17 17.57 -19.49 -17.11
CA ARG A 17 18.74 -19.69 -17.99
C ARG A 17 19.06 -18.46 -18.83
N SER A 18 18.06 -17.81 -19.43
CA SER A 18 18.25 -16.58 -20.21
C SER A 18 18.82 -15.45 -19.34
N VAL A 19 18.25 -15.22 -18.15
CA VAL A 19 18.72 -14.21 -17.20
C VAL A 19 20.16 -14.50 -16.78
N LYS A 20 20.50 -15.75 -16.43
CA LYS A 20 21.87 -16.14 -16.07
C LYS A 20 22.86 -15.91 -17.22
N ARG A 21 22.49 -16.25 -18.45
CA ARG A 21 23.35 -16.04 -19.63
C ARG A 21 23.57 -14.55 -19.91
N ILE A 22 22.50 -13.76 -19.90
CA ILE A 22 22.57 -12.31 -20.09
C ILE A 22 23.42 -11.65 -18.99
N LYS A 23 23.19 -12.02 -17.72
CA LYS A 23 24.00 -11.54 -16.58
C LYS A 23 25.48 -11.88 -16.79
N ALA A 24 25.82 -13.08 -17.25
CA ALA A 24 27.21 -13.47 -17.48
C ALA A 24 27.86 -12.70 -18.64
N GLU A 25 27.18 -12.59 -19.79
CA GLU A 25 27.70 -11.94 -21.00
C GLU A 25 27.81 -10.42 -20.83
N GLN A 26 26.76 -9.77 -20.31
CA GLN A 26 26.71 -8.31 -20.21
C GLN A 26 27.56 -7.75 -19.07
N MET A 27 27.81 -8.54 -18.02
CA MET A 27 28.62 -8.11 -16.89
C MET A 27 30.12 -8.41 -17.07
N ALA A 28 30.49 -9.23 -18.05
CA ALA A 28 31.89 -9.49 -18.41
C ALA A 28 32.63 -8.21 -18.82
N ASP A 29 31.94 -7.26 -19.47
CA ASP A 29 32.46 -5.95 -19.88
C ASP A 29 33.02 -5.14 -18.71
N PHE A 30 32.48 -5.32 -17.51
CA PHE A 30 32.91 -4.59 -16.32
C PHE A 30 34.12 -5.25 -15.62
N GLN A 31 34.57 -6.42 -16.08
CA GLN A 31 35.58 -7.24 -15.39
C GLN A 31 35.21 -7.55 -13.93
N LEU A 32 33.91 -7.60 -13.63
CA LEU A 32 33.35 -7.84 -12.32
C LEU A 32 32.56 -9.15 -12.32
N LYS A 33 32.58 -9.86 -11.19
CA LYS A 33 31.79 -11.09 -11.00
C LYS A 33 30.38 -10.73 -10.53
N GLY A 34 29.43 -11.65 -10.71
CA GLY A 34 28.02 -11.44 -10.33
C GLY A 34 27.81 -10.84 -8.92
N PRO A 35 28.44 -11.39 -7.88
CA PRO A 35 28.34 -10.82 -6.52
C PRO A 35 28.92 -9.40 -6.39
N HIS A 36 29.98 -9.07 -7.15
CA HIS A 36 30.54 -7.71 -7.16
C HIS A 36 29.53 -6.71 -7.74
N VAL A 37 28.88 -7.10 -8.83
CA VAL A 37 27.85 -6.30 -9.51
C VAL A 37 26.67 -6.05 -8.57
N SER A 38 26.17 -7.09 -7.90
CA SER A 38 25.09 -6.96 -6.92
C SER A 38 25.45 -5.97 -5.81
N CYS A 39 26.64 -6.07 -5.22
CA CYS A 39 27.08 -5.13 -4.17
C CYS A 39 27.12 -3.68 -4.66
N LEU A 40 27.70 -3.42 -5.83
CA LEU A 40 27.78 -2.06 -6.38
C LEU A 40 26.40 -1.49 -6.73
N TYR A 41 25.51 -2.31 -7.28
CA TYR A 41 24.15 -1.94 -7.61
C TYR A 41 23.38 -1.50 -6.34
N TYR A 42 23.32 -2.35 -5.31
CA TYR A 42 22.57 -2.01 -4.08
C TYR A 42 23.19 -0.83 -3.31
N LEU A 43 24.52 -0.70 -3.28
CA LEU A 43 25.18 0.45 -2.68
C LEU A 43 24.92 1.76 -3.44
N SER A 44 24.60 1.69 -4.74
CA SER A 44 24.21 2.88 -5.51
C SER A 44 22.76 3.32 -5.26
N MET A 45 21.90 2.37 -4.89
CA MET A 45 20.50 2.65 -4.52
C MET A 45 20.37 3.15 -3.08
N GLN A 46 21.22 2.67 -2.19
CA GLN A 46 21.24 3.10 -0.79
C GLN A 46 22.68 3.19 -0.30
N ASP A 47 23.10 4.40 0.07
CA ASP A 47 24.42 4.63 0.64
C ASP A 47 24.50 4.14 2.09
N GLY A 48 25.68 3.67 2.51
CA GLY A 48 25.93 3.26 3.89
C GLY A 48 25.41 1.87 4.29
N LEU A 49 25.15 0.96 3.34
CA LEU A 49 24.75 -0.40 3.67
C LEU A 49 25.86 -1.17 4.38
N THR A 50 25.46 -2.04 5.30
CA THR A 50 26.34 -2.99 5.97
C THR A 50 26.48 -4.28 5.14
N SER A 51 27.51 -5.07 5.45
CA SER A 51 27.67 -6.40 4.83
C SER A 51 26.50 -7.35 5.11
N ALA A 52 25.78 -7.15 6.21
CA ALA A 52 24.60 -7.96 6.54
C ALA A 52 23.43 -7.65 5.60
N GLU A 53 23.13 -6.37 5.42
CA GLU A 53 22.05 -5.89 4.56
C GLU A 53 22.32 -6.22 3.08
N LEU A 54 23.58 -6.20 2.65
CA LEU A 54 23.96 -6.63 1.31
C LEU A 54 23.76 -8.14 1.09
N CYS A 55 24.00 -8.97 2.10
CA CYS A 55 23.78 -10.41 2.01
C CYS A 55 22.29 -10.74 1.87
N GLU A 56 21.44 -10.03 2.59
CA GLU A 56 19.98 -10.18 2.51
C GLU A 56 19.44 -9.72 1.14
N ARG A 57 19.94 -8.60 0.61
CA ARG A 57 19.43 -8.03 -0.64
C ARG A 57 19.95 -8.70 -1.90
N ALA A 58 21.18 -9.18 -1.88
CA ALA A 58 21.81 -9.77 -3.06
C ALA A 58 21.37 -11.22 -3.33
N ASP A 59 20.69 -11.87 -2.38
CA ASP A 59 20.39 -13.32 -2.41
C ASP A 59 21.66 -14.16 -2.68
N GLU A 60 22.76 -13.78 -2.00
CA GLU A 60 24.07 -14.42 -2.12
C GLU A 60 24.55 -14.88 -0.74
N ASP A 61 25.36 -15.93 -0.69
CA ASP A 61 25.88 -16.44 0.58
C ASP A 61 26.86 -15.45 1.24
N LYS A 62 26.94 -15.50 2.58
CA LYS A 62 27.79 -14.60 3.39
C LYS A 62 29.25 -14.62 2.98
N ALA A 63 29.77 -15.77 2.56
CA ALA A 63 31.17 -15.90 2.16
C ALA A 63 31.42 -15.27 0.77
N ALA A 64 30.45 -15.38 -0.15
CA ALA A 64 30.49 -14.70 -1.44
C ALA A 64 30.48 -13.18 -1.29
N ILE A 65 29.61 -12.65 -0.42
CA ILE A 65 29.56 -11.21 -0.13
C ILE A 65 30.87 -10.74 0.52
N SER A 66 31.38 -11.43 1.53
CA SER A 66 32.65 -11.05 2.17
C SER A 66 33.81 -10.96 1.17
N ARG A 67 33.99 -12.00 0.33
CA ARG A 67 35.03 -12.00 -0.72
C ARG A 67 34.86 -10.87 -1.73
N SER A 68 33.60 -10.55 -2.04
CA SER A 68 33.25 -9.47 -2.96
C SER A 68 33.60 -8.10 -2.39
N LEU A 69 33.27 -7.87 -1.13
CA LEU A 69 33.60 -6.63 -0.44
C LEU A 69 35.11 -6.43 -0.32
N ASP A 70 35.85 -7.48 0.06
CA ASP A 70 37.32 -7.45 0.11
C ASP A 70 37.92 -7.08 -1.27
N TYR A 71 37.39 -7.67 -2.34
CA TYR A 71 37.82 -7.35 -3.71
C TYR A 71 37.49 -5.91 -4.08
N LEU A 72 36.25 -5.47 -3.86
CA LEU A 72 35.78 -4.14 -4.23
C LEU A 72 36.54 -3.05 -3.48
N GLU A 73 36.83 -3.26 -2.20
CA GLU A 73 37.60 -2.33 -1.38
C GLU A 73 39.07 -2.29 -1.82
N LYS A 74 39.71 -3.45 -1.98
CA LYS A 74 41.10 -3.55 -2.48
C LYS A 74 41.29 -2.88 -3.84
N ASN A 75 40.27 -2.92 -4.71
CA ASN A 75 40.31 -2.33 -6.03
C ASN A 75 39.71 -0.91 -6.09
N GLY A 76 39.41 -0.31 -4.94
CA GLY A 76 39.03 1.10 -4.80
C GLY A 76 37.62 1.42 -5.30
N TYR A 77 36.70 0.47 -5.34
CA TYR A 77 35.29 0.70 -5.67
C TYR A 77 34.46 1.11 -4.45
N ILE A 78 34.84 0.65 -3.26
CA ILE A 78 34.13 0.97 -2.01
C ILE A 78 35.12 1.36 -0.91
N VAL A 79 34.59 2.02 0.12
CA VAL A 79 35.29 2.32 1.38
C VAL A 79 34.42 1.91 2.57
N CYS A 80 35.06 1.41 3.62
CA CYS A 80 34.42 0.98 4.86
C CYS A 80 34.63 2.04 5.95
N GLU A 81 33.56 2.61 6.51
CA GLU A 81 33.64 3.60 7.58
C GLU A 81 33.59 2.91 8.95
N GLY A 82 34.75 2.49 9.51
CA GLY A 82 34.79 1.91 10.86
C GLY A 82 36.16 1.39 11.32
N ALA A 83 36.35 1.30 12.64
CA ALA A 83 37.55 0.71 13.24
C ALA A 83 37.60 -0.83 13.05
N GLU A 84 38.80 -1.39 12.86
CA GLU A 84 39.08 -2.78 12.44
C GLU A 84 38.27 -3.88 13.15
N LYS A 85 37.90 -3.68 14.42
CA LYS A 85 37.26 -4.70 15.26
C LYS A 85 35.76 -4.94 15.00
N LYS A 86 35.07 -4.13 14.16
CA LYS A 86 33.61 -4.29 13.89
C LYS A 86 33.20 -4.09 12.41
N ARG A 87 34.07 -4.50 11.47
CA ARG A 87 33.92 -4.27 10.02
C ARG A 87 32.61 -4.76 9.40
N TYR A 88 32.00 -5.85 9.91
CA TYR A 88 30.74 -6.39 9.37
C TYR A 88 29.50 -5.49 9.58
N LYS A 89 29.53 -4.63 10.61
CA LYS A 89 28.45 -3.65 10.90
C LYS A 89 28.80 -2.24 10.45
N ALA A 90 29.96 -2.05 9.83
CA ALA A 90 30.38 -0.74 9.37
C ALA A 90 29.65 -0.40 8.06
N PRO A 91 29.17 0.84 7.91
CA PRO A 91 28.57 1.29 6.67
C PRO A 91 29.62 1.32 5.55
N LEU A 92 29.22 0.84 4.37
CA LEU A 92 30.01 0.82 3.16
C LEU A 92 29.55 1.95 2.25
N ARG A 93 30.49 2.65 1.63
CA ARG A 93 30.18 3.69 0.64
C ARG A 93 30.88 3.43 -0.68
N LEU A 94 30.25 3.86 -1.77
CA LEU A 94 30.90 3.87 -3.07
C LEU A 94 31.94 4.99 -3.14
N THR A 95 33.10 4.67 -3.71
CA THR A 95 34.03 5.70 -4.18
C THR A 95 33.51 6.34 -5.47
N GLU A 96 34.19 7.35 -6.00
CA GLU A 96 33.89 7.88 -7.33
C GLU A 96 33.98 6.81 -8.42
N LYS A 97 35.02 5.97 -8.36
CA LYS A 97 35.17 4.79 -9.24
C LYS A 97 34.01 3.80 -9.07
N GLY A 98 33.60 3.56 -7.82
CA GLY A 98 32.44 2.75 -7.48
C GLY A 98 31.14 3.26 -8.11
N ARG A 99 30.87 4.57 -7.96
CA ARG A 99 29.69 5.22 -8.54
C ARG A 99 29.67 5.16 -10.05
N ALA A 100 30.79 5.41 -10.71
CA ALA A 100 30.89 5.31 -12.17
C ALA A 100 30.59 3.88 -12.67
N ALA A 101 31.17 2.86 -12.01
CA ALA A 101 30.90 1.46 -12.33
C ALA A 101 29.43 1.08 -12.07
N ALA A 102 28.87 1.48 -10.93
CA ALA A 102 27.48 1.19 -10.57
C ALA A 102 26.49 1.85 -11.53
N SER A 103 26.74 3.10 -11.94
CA SER A 103 25.91 3.79 -12.93
C SER A 103 25.94 3.09 -14.29
N GLY A 104 27.11 2.65 -14.75
CA GLY A 104 27.23 1.87 -15.99
C GLY A 104 26.50 0.53 -15.91
N ILE A 105 26.55 -0.15 -14.76
CA ILE A 105 25.82 -1.38 -14.48
C ILE A 105 24.31 -1.12 -14.51
N ALA A 106 23.82 -0.11 -13.80
CA ALA A 106 22.39 0.22 -13.74
C ALA A 106 21.82 0.52 -15.13
N ALA A 107 22.47 1.38 -15.91
CA ALA A 107 22.05 1.69 -17.28
C ALA A 107 22.07 0.46 -18.20
N ARG A 108 22.94 -0.52 -17.94
CA ARG A 108 22.94 -1.80 -18.68
C ARG A 108 21.76 -2.68 -18.24
N ILE A 109 21.47 -2.77 -16.94
CA ILE A 109 20.33 -3.50 -16.40
C ILE A 109 19.02 -2.92 -16.95
N ASP A 110 18.85 -1.60 -16.94
CA ASP A 110 17.64 -0.93 -17.45
C ASP A 110 17.37 -1.32 -18.90
N ARG A 111 18.38 -1.21 -19.78
CA ARG A 111 18.24 -1.63 -21.18
C ARG A 111 17.88 -3.11 -21.35
N ILE A 112 18.40 -3.98 -20.50
CA ILE A 112 18.09 -5.42 -20.55
C ILE A 112 16.63 -5.64 -20.13
N VAL A 113 16.18 -4.98 -19.07
CA VAL A 113 14.80 -5.09 -18.58
C VAL A 113 13.82 -4.51 -19.59
N ASP A 114 14.15 -3.37 -20.20
CA ASP A 114 13.36 -2.76 -21.27
C ASP A 114 13.26 -3.69 -22.48
N ALA A 115 14.39 -4.25 -22.94
CA ALA A 115 14.39 -5.20 -24.06
C ALA A 115 13.64 -6.50 -23.72
N ALA A 116 13.77 -7.00 -22.49
CA ALA A 116 13.06 -8.20 -22.04
C ALA A 116 11.55 -8.00 -21.91
N SER A 117 11.10 -6.75 -21.86
CA SER A 117 9.69 -6.36 -21.79
C SER A 117 9.19 -5.65 -23.05
N GLU A 118 9.97 -5.72 -24.15
CA GLU A 118 9.60 -5.19 -25.44
C GLU A 118 8.27 -5.81 -25.92
N GLY A 119 7.35 -4.97 -26.38
CA GLY A 119 6.00 -5.39 -26.79
C GLY A 119 4.98 -5.50 -25.64
N LEU A 120 5.41 -5.37 -24.37
CA LEU A 120 4.49 -5.22 -23.25
C LEU A 120 4.15 -3.75 -23.04
N THR A 121 2.88 -3.47 -22.77
CA THR A 121 2.41 -2.19 -22.23
C THR A 121 2.87 -2.03 -20.78
N GLU A 122 2.84 -0.81 -20.26
CA GLU A 122 3.15 -0.54 -18.85
C GLU A 122 2.19 -1.28 -17.89
N GLN A 123 0.92 -1.41 -18.29
CA GLN A 123 -0.07 -2.18 -17.55
C GLN A 123 0.26 -3.67 -17.51
N GLU A 124 0.66 -4.26 -18.64
CA GLU A 124 1.06 -5.68 -18.71
C GLU A 124 2.34 -5.94 -17.89
N ARG A 125 3.30 -5.01 -17.92
CA ARG A 125 4.48 -5.08 -17.04
C ARG A 125 4.09 -5.09 -15.56
N ALA A 126 3.18 -4.20 -15.15
CA ALA A 126 2.71 -4.15 -13.77
C ALA A 126 1.97 -5.43 -13.34
N VAL A 127 1.13 -6.00 -14.21
CA VAL A 127 0.47 -7.30 -13.97
C VAL A 127 1.49 -8.41 -13.83
N MET A 128 2.48 -8.48 -14.72
CA MET A 128 3.55 -9.47 -14.68
C MET A 128 4.33 -9.41 -13.36
N TYR A 129 4.78 -8.22 -12.94
CA TYR A 129 5.53 -8.06 -11.69
C TYR A 129 4.71 -8.47 -10.47
N ARG A 130 3.44 -8.05 -10.39
CA ARG A 130 2.54 -8.48 -9.30
C ARG A 130 2.37 -10.00 -9.25
N ALA A 131 2.19 -10.64 -10.39
CA ALA A 131 2.07 -12.10 -10.46
C ALA A 131 3.35 -12.81 -10.01
N LEU A 132 4.52 -12.35 -10.47
CA LEU A 132 5.81 -12.93 -10.09
C LEU A 132 6.10 -12.77 -8.60
N THR A 133 5.87 -11.59 -8.02
CA THR A 133 6.02 -11.33 -6.59
C THR A 133 5.12 -12.25 -5.76
N ARG A 134 3.86 -12.38 -6.16
CA ARG A 134 2.90 -13.28 -5.47
C ARG A 134 3.33 -14.74 -5.55
N ILE A 135 3.81 -15.19 -6.71
CA ILE A 135 4.31 -16.56 -6.89
C ILE A 135 5.55 -16.79 -6.02
N SER A 136 6.52 -15.87 -5.99
CA SER A 136 7.72 -15.98 -5.15
C SER A 136 7.36 -16.10 -3.67
N GLY A 137 6.56 -15.17 -3.15
CA GLY A 137 6.16 -15.17 -1.74
C GLY A 137 5.32 -16.38 -1.33
N ASN A 138 4.59 -17.00 -2.26
CA ASN A 138 3.88 -18.26 -2.00
C ASN A 138 4.86 -19.44 -1.92
N LEU A 139 5.87 -19.49 -2.80
CA LEU A 139 6.89 -20.53 -2.78
C LEU A 139 7.79 -20.43 -1.54
N GLU A 140 8.16 -19.23 -1.12
CA GLU A 140 8.93 -19.00 0.11
C GLU A 140 8.19 -19.48 1.35
N ARG A 141 6.89 -19.17 1.47
CA ARG A 141 6.03 -19.68 2.56
C ARG A 141 5.86 -21.20 2.54
N PHE A 142 5.89 -21.80 1.35
CA PHE A 142 5.89 -23.26 1.21
C PHE A 142 7.22 -23.86 1.70
N LEU A 143 8.35 -23.25 1.35
CA LEU A 143 9.69 -23.71 1.72
C LEU A 143 10.03 -23.47 3.19
N SER A 144 9.49 -22.40 3.82
CA SER A 144 9.70 -22.08 5.23
C SER A 144 8.92 -22.99 6.20
N GLY A 145 8.09 -23.90 5.68
CA GLY A 145 7.29 -24.81 6.49
C GLY A 145 6.03 -24.19 7.11
N GLU A 146 5.77 -22.90 6.91
CA GLU A 146 4.52 -22.24 7.34
C GLU A 146 3.28 -22.82 6.63
N ALA A 147 3.45 -23.41 5.44
CA ALA A 147 2.43 -24.19 4.76
C ALA A 147 2.45 -25.70 5.09
N GLY A 148 3.51 -26.20 5.74
CA GLY A 148 3.80 -27.62 5.93
C GLY A 148 2.81 -28.36 6.82
N THR A 149 2.12 -27.64 7.72
CA THR A 149 1.09 -28.21 8.61
C THR A 149 -0.25 -28.45 7.90
N LYS A 150 -0.46 -27.88 6.70
CA LYS A 150 -1.72 -28.02 5.95
C LYS A 150 -1.73 -29.15 4.90
N LEU A 151 -0.61 -29.84 4.68
CA LEU A 151 -0.49 -30.84 3.60
C LEU A 151 -0.80 -32.29 4.02
N GLN A 152 -1.02 -32.57 5.31
CA GLN A 152 -1.44 -33.92 5.75
C GLN A 152 -2.96 -34.15 5.65
N GLU A 153 -3.77 -33.13 5.32
CA GLU A 153 -5.22 -33.29 5.12
C GLU A 153 -5.66 -33.29 3.64
N TYR A 154 -4.76 -33.06 2.67
CA TYR A 154 -5.10 -33.12 1.24
C TYR A 154 -5.08 -34.54 0.66
N GLY A 155 -5.59 -35.48 1.45
CA GLY A 155 -5.95 -36.84 1.05
C GLY A 155 -7.46 -36.99 0.94
N GLY A 156 -8.14 -36.11 0.19
CA GLY A 156 -9.52 -36.33 -0.26
C GLY A 156 -10.51 -35.22 0.06
N LYS A 157 -11.25 -34.83 -1.01
CA LYS A 157 -12.47 -33.99 -1.10
C LYS A 157 -12.27 -32.50 -1.41
N GLY A 158 -12.64 -32.14 -2.66
CA GLY A 158 -13.49 -30.99 -3.00
C GLY A 158 -12.85 -29.60 -2.99
N ASN A 159 -13.14 -28.81 -4.03
CA ASN A 159 -12.95 -27.35 -4.07
C ASN A 159 -13.35 -26.70 -2.74
N MET A 160 -12.44 -25.97 -2.09
CA MET A 160 -12.84 -24.95 -1.11
C MET A 160 -12.91 -23.61 -1.83
N ASN A 161 -14.13 -23.13 -2.10
CA ASN A 161 -14.37 -21.77 -2.58
C ASN A 161 -13.80 -20.78 -1.57
N GLN A 162 -12.86 -19.92 -1.97
CA GLN A 162 -12.27 -18.90 -1.10
C GLN A 162 -13.07 -17.60 -1.21
N VAL A 163 -13.19 -16.84 -0.11
CA VAL A 163 -13.74 -15.48 -0.16
C VAL A 163 -12.61 -14.49 -0.47
N ARG A 164 -12.73 -13.76 -1.58
CA ARG A 164 -11.85 -12.65 -1.96
C ARG A 164 -12.34 -11.35 -1.32
N ILE A 165 -11.42 -10.55 -0.77
CA ILE A 165 -11.73 -9.18 -0.36
C ILE A 165 -11.21 -8.22 -1.43
N ILE A 166 -12.14 -7.49 -2.05
CA ILE A 166 -11.88 -6.51 -3.11
C ILE A 166 -12.13 -5.13 -2.52
N ILE A 167 -11.25 -4.18 -2.80
CA ILE A 167 -11.38 -2.78 -2.39
C ILE A 167 -11.16 -1.87 -3.59
N ASP A 168 -11.66 -0.64 -3.52
CA ASP A 168 -11.21 0.40 -4.46
C ASP A 168 -9.96 1.13 -3.93
N SER A 169 -9.21 1.82 -4.80
CA SER A 169 -7.91 2.40 -4.40
C SER A 169 -8.00 3.54 -3.38
N SER A 170 -9.19 4.09 -3.13
CA SER A 170 -9.40 5.09 -2.08
C SER A 170 -9.53 4.50 -0.68
N VAL A 171 -9.54 3.16 -0.56
CA VAL A 171 -9.51 2.43 0.70
C VAL A 171 -8.05 2.29 1.17
N ASP A 172 -7.72 3.00 2.24
CA ASP A 172 -6.36 2.99 2.80
C ASP A 172 -6.26 1.98 3.94
N THR A 173 -5.42 0.96 3.76
CA THR A 173 -5.19 -0.13 4.71
C THR A 173 -3.79 -0.03 5.33
N PRO A 174 -3.50 -0.75 6.43
CA PRO A 174 -2.12 -1.00 6.83
C PRO A 174 -1.31 -1.65 5.69
N ASP A 175 -0.01 -1.35 5.63
CA ASP A 175 0.84 -1.84 4.54
C ASP A 175 1.03 -3.36 4.60
N TRP A 176 1.07 -3.94 5.81
CA TRP A 176 1.30 -5.39 6.01
C TRP A 176 0.19 -6.28 5.44
N CYS A 177 -1.04 -5.76 5.28
CA CYS A 177 -2.16 -6.50 4.70
C CYS A 177 -2.51 -6.05 3.28
N ARG A 178 -1.88 -5.00 2.74
CA ARG A 178 -2.27 -4.40 1.46
C ARG A 178 -2.28 -5.40 0.30
N ASP A 179 -1.29 -6.29 0.25
CA ASP A 179 -1.16 -7.32 -0.80
C ASP A 179 -2.18 -8.45 -0.71
N ARG A 180 -3.00 -8.48 0.35
CA ARG A 180 -4.09 -9.44 0.52
C ARG A 180 -5.37 -9.01 -0.20
N PHE A 181 -5.48 -7.75 -0.61
CA PHE A 181 -6.65 -7.21 -1.29
C PHE A 181 -6.49 -7.19 -2.80
N TRP A 182 -7.59 -7.33 -3.51
CA TRP A 182 -7.67 -6.97 -4.92
C TRP A 182 -8.13 -5.53 -5.02
N ILE A 183 -7.31 -4.67 -5.65
CA ILE A 183 -7.53 -3.22 -5.64
C ILE A 183 -8.00 -2.78 -7.02
N VAL A 184 -9.20 -2.20 -7.08
CA VAL A 184 -9.75 -1.57 -8.29
C VAL A 184 -9.40 -0.08 -8.29
N PRO A 185 -8.58 0.40 -9.23
CA PRO A 185 -8.04 1.75 -9.15
C PRO A 185 -9.04 2.82 -9.58
N LEU A 186 -8.99 3.95 -8.88
CA LEU A 186 -9.58 5.22 -9.30
C LEU A 186 -8.56 6.03 -10.12
N THR A 187 -9.01 7.12 -10.73
CA THR A 187 -8.17 7.99 -11.57
C THR A 187 -8.00 9.36 -10.92
N ILE A 188 -6.79 9.91 -10.99
CA ILE A 188 -6.41 11.26 -10.57
C ILE A 188 -6.02 12.02 -11.83
N ARG A 189 -6.54 13.24 -11.99
CA ARG A 189 -6.27 14.08 -13.16
C ARG A 189 -5.58 15.38 -12.76
N PHE A 190 -4.39 15.60 -13.31
CA PHE A 190 -3.63 16.85 -13.18
C PHE A 190 -3.70 17.62 -14.49
N GLY A 191 -4.55 18.64 -14.59
CA GLY A 191 -4.83 19.31 -15.86
C GLY A 191 -5.44 18.33 -16.86
N ASP A 192 -4.74 18.05 -17.96
CA ASP A 192 -5.16 17.09 -18.99
C ASP A 192 -4.52 15.69 -18.83
N GLU A 193 -3.60 15.53 -17.89
CA GLU A 193 -2.92 14.27 -17.62
C GLU A 193 -3.77 13.39 -16.68
N GLU A 194 -4.08 12.17 -17.11
CA GLU A 194 -4.78 11.16 -16.32
C GLU A 194 -3.81 10.11 -15.77
N LEU A 195 -3.90 9.87 -14.46
CA LEU A 195 -3.05 8.93 -13.74
C LEU A 195 -3.91 7.95 -12.93
N ILE A 196 -3.53 6.69 -12.95
CA ILE A 196 -4.22 5.60 -12.26
C ILE A 196 -3.61 5.47 -10.86
N ASP A 197 -4.43 5.70 -9.84
CA ASP A 197 -4.01 5.73 -8.44
C ASP A 197 -3.43 4.37 -7.99
N GLY A 198 -2.21 4.40 -7.45
CA GLY A 198 -1.46 3.21 -7.04
C GLY A 198 -0.94 2.34 -8.20
N VAL A 199 -1.08 2.78 -9.46
CA VAL A 199 -0.58 2.07 -10.64
C VAL A 199 0.42 2.92 -11.42
N SER A 200 -0.01 4.08 -11.95
CA SER A 200 0.88 5.00 -12.67
C SER A 200 1.34 6.18 -11.81
N ILE A 201 0.77 6.33 -10.61
CA ILE A 201 1.24 7.28 -9.60
C ILE A 201 1.14 6.68 -8.20
N ASP A 202 2.24 6.75 -7.46
CA ASP A 202 2.27 6.36 -6.04
C ASP A 202 1.92 7.55 -5.12
N ARG A 203 1.68 7.23 -3.84
CA ARG A 203 1.26 8.22 -2.82
C ARG A 203 2.27 9.35 -2.64
N ARG A 204 3.57 9.03 -2.62
CA ARG A 204 4.63 10.01 -2.43
C ARG A 204 4.68 10.96 -3.62
N ARG A 205 4.72 10.39 -4.83
CA ARG A 205 4.76 11.16 -6.08
C ARG A 205 3.52 12.05 -6.23
N PHE A 206 2.35 11.59 -5.81
CA PHE A 206 1.14 12.40 -5.75
C PHE A 206 1.32 13.64 -4.88
N TYR A 207 1.80 13.50 -3.64
CA TYR A 207 1.97 14.65 -2.75
C TYR A 207 3.10 15.59 -3.17
N GLU A 208 4.17 15.09 -3.81
CA GLU A 208 5.18 15.94 -4.44
C GLU A 208 4.53 16.83 -5.50
N ARG A 209 3.75 16.24 -6.41
CA ARG A 209 3.04 16.99 -7.45
C ARG A 209 1.97 17.93 -6.92
N LEU A 210 1.25 17.54 -5.85
CA LEU A 210 0.20 18.36 -5.25
C LEU A 210 0.75 19.68 -4.69
N VAL A 211 2.00 19.67 -4.19
CA VAL A 211 2.68 20.86 -3.68
C VAL A 211 3.23 21.74 -4.82
N GLU A 212 3.59 21.13 -5.95
CA GLU A 212 4.15 21.82 -7.12
C GLU A 212 3.08 22.40 -8.07
N CYS A 213 1.83 21.93 -8.02
CA CYS A 213 0.81 22.31 -8.99
C CYS A 213 0.07 23.61 -8.63
N ASP A 214 -0.07 24.51 -9.61
CA ASP A 214 -0.87 25.74 -9.49
C ASP A 214 -2.38 25.47 -9.54
N THR A 215 -2.78 24.37 -10.19
CA THR A 215 -4.18 23.96 -10.34
C THR A 215 -4.42 22.66 -9.60
N LEU A 216 -5.44 22.65 -8.74
CA LEU A 216 -5.79 21.46 -7.97
C LEU A 216 -6.16 20.28 -8.89
N PRO A 217 -5.70 19.06 -8.59
CA PRO A 217 -6.12 17.89 -9.31
C PRO A 217 -7.61 17.60 -9.11
N THR A 218 -8.15 16.75 -9.98
CA THR A 218 -9.51 16.21 -9.86
C THR A 218 -9.45 14.69 -9.84
N THR A 219 -10.53 14.03 -9.45
CA THR A 219 -10.60 12.57 -9.41
C THR A 219 -11.81 12.05 -10.15
N SER A 220 -11.67 10.87 -10.77
CA SER A 220 -12.77 10.10 -11.35
C SER A 220 -12.95 8.78 -10.62
N GLN A 221 -14.21 8.35 -10.49
CA GLN A 221 -14.58 7.07 -9.91
C GLN A 221 -13.99 5.89 -10.72
N ALA A 222 -13.90 4.71 -10.10
CA ALA A 222 -13.61 3.49 -10.83
C ALA A 222 -14.78 3.16 -11.76
N THR A 223 -14.48 2.60 -12.93
CA THR A 223 -15.49 2.28 -13.94
C THR A 223 -16.10 0.90 -13.70
N PRO A 224 -17.35 0.64 -14.13
CA PRO A 224 -17.93 -0.71 -14.09
C PRO A 224 -17.03 -1.74 -14.79
N ALA A 225 -16.44 -1.37 -15.94
CA ALA A 225 -15.54 -2.24 -16.68
C ALA A 225 -14.26 -2.61 -15.90
N ALA A 226 -13.75 -1.72 -15.03
CA ALA A 226 -12.61 -2.02 -14.18
C ALA A 226 -12.96 -3.06 -13.11
N PHE A 227 -14.16 -2.97 -12.52
CA PHE A 227 -14.68 -3.97 -11.59
C PHE A 227 -14.98 -5.31 -12.28
N GLN A 228 -15.62 -5.28 -13.45
CA GLN A 228 -16.01 -6.47 -14.20
C GLN A 228 -14.84 -7.42 -14.44
N ARG A 229 -13.67 -6.90 -14.86
CA ARG A 229 -12.46 -7.71 -15.05
C ARG A 229 -12.07 -8.49 -13.78
N VAL A 230 -12.14 -7.82 -12.64
CA VAL A 230 -11.78 -8.40 -11.33
C VAL A 230 -12.83 -9.42 -10.87
N PHE A 231 -14.11 -9.17 -11.17
CA PHE A 231 -15.20 -10.09 -10.84
C PHE A 231 -15.21 -11.33 -11.73
N GLU A 232 -14.92 -11.19 -13.02
CA GLU A 232 -14.74 -12.31 -13.96
C GLU A 232 -13.62 -13.24 -13.49
N GLU A 233 -12.45 -12.69 -13.13
CA GLU A 233 -11.34 -13.48 -12.60
C GLU A 233 -11.71 -14.22 -11.30
N THR A 234 -12.51 -13.58 -10.43
CA THR A 234 -13.00 -14.20 -9.19
C THR A 234 -13.97 -15.34 -9.49
N ALA A 235 -14.97 -15.10 -10.33
CA ALA A 235 -15.99 -16.07 -10.68
C ALA A 235 -15.40 -17.28 -11.43
N GLN A 236 -14.44 -17.05 -12.34
CA GLN A 236 -13.74 -18.13 -13.06
C GLN A 236 -12.92 -19.03 -12.12
N ALA A 237 -12.43 -18.49 -11.00
CA ALA A 237 -11.77 -19.28 -9.97
C ALA A 237 -12.74 -20.12 -9.12
N GLY A 238 -14.05 -19.90 -9.24
CA GLY A 238 -15.06 -20.50 -8.37
C GLY A 238 -15.12 -19.85 -6.98
N ASP A 239 -14.49 -18.69 -6.82
CA ASP A 239 -14.45 -17.94 -5.56
C ASP A 239 -15.70 -17.04 -5.42
N SER A 240 -15.98 -16.60 -4.19
CA SER A 240 -16.91 -15.50 -3.91
C SER A 240 -16.12 -14.25 -3.52
N ALA A 241 -16.75 -13.08 -3.55
CA ALA A 241 -16.10 -11.86 -3.10
C ALA A 241 -16.99 -10.95 -2.25
N VAL A 242 -16.32 -10.23 -1.37
CA VAL A 242 -16.85 -9.04 -0.71
C VAL A 242 -16.08 -7.83 -1.21
N VAL A 243 -16.81 -6.89 -1.80
CA VAL A 243 -16.29 -5.66 -2.41
C VAL A 243 -16.60 -4.50 -1.49
N ILE A 244 -15.59 -3.83 -0.96
CA ILE A 244 -15.77 -2.70 -0.03
C ILE A 244 -15.33 -1.44 -0.76
N THR A 245 -16.25 -0.49 -0.93
CA THR A 245 -15.96 0.76 -1.62
C THR A 245 -16.04 1.97 -0.69
N ILE A 246 -15.45 3.09 -1.10
CA ILE A 246 -15.74 4.41 -0.53
C ILE A 246 -17.26 4.68 -0.50
N ALA A 247 -17.68 5.50 0.46
CA ALA A 247 -19.05 5.94 0.64
C ALA A 247 -19.72 6.34 -0.69
N SER A 248 -20.89 5.78 -0.93
CA SER A 248 -21.72 6.08 -2.13
C SER A 248 -22.06 7.57 -2.28
N LYS A 249 -22.13 8.32 -1.17
CA LYS A 249 -22.37 9.77 -1.17
C LYS A 249 -21.14 10.62 -1.53
N LEU A 250 -19.93 10.04 -1.51
CA LEU A 250 -18.68 10.73 -1.85
C LEU A 250 -18.21 10.43 -3.27
N SER A 251 -18.55 9.26 -3.80
CA SER A 251 -18.17 8.80 -5.14
C SER A 251 -19.20 7.82 -5.72
N GLY A 252 -19.38 7.85 -7.05
CA GLY A 252 -20.14 6.84 -7.79
C GLY A 252 -19.42 5.50 -7.95
N THR A 253 -18.27 5.30 -7.30
CA THR A 253 -17.53 4.02 -7.27
C THR A 253 -18.40 2.87 -6.79
N TYR A 254 -19.17 3.06 -5.71
CA TYR A 254 -20.11 2.06 -5.20
C TYR A 254 -21.11 1.62 -6.27
N GLN A 255 -21.75 2.59 -6.93
CA GLN A 255 -22.72 2.32 -7.99
C GLN A 255 -22.07 1.59 -9.17
N SER A 256 -20.81 1.92 -9.49
CA SER A 256 -20.07 1.24 -10.56
C SER A 256 -19.77 -0.22 -10.23
N ALA A 257 -19.41 -0.50 -8.97
CA ALA A 257 -19.24 -1.86 -8.48
C ALA A 257 -20.58 -2.63 -8.52
N CYS A 258 -21.69 -2.04 -8.08
CA CYS A 258 -23.01 -2.67 -8.16
C CYS A 258 -23.44 -3.00 -9.59
N ILE A 259 -23.20 -2.09 -10.55
CA ILE A 259 -23.49 -2.33 -11.97
C ILE A 259 -22.71 -3.55 -12.47
N ALA A 260 -21.42 -3.63 -12.17
CA ALA A 260 -20.60 -4.77 -12.57
C ALA A 260 -21.00 -6.07 -11.86
N ALA A 261 -21.36 -6.01 -10.58
CA ALA A 261 -21.74 -7.18 -9.79
C ALA A 261 -23.10 -7.79 -10.19
N ALA A 262 -23.96 -7.05 -10.91
CA ALA A 262 -25.27 -7.53 -11.32
C ALA A 262 -25.24 -8.82 -12.18
N GLU A 263 -24.10 -9.10 -12.81
CA GLU A 263 -23.87 -10.31 -13.62
C GLU A 263 -23.28 -11.48 -12.81
N PHE A 264 -22.99 -11.30 -11.52
CA PHE A 264 -22.26 -12.28 -10.69
C PHE A 264 -22.96 -12.52 -9.34
N GLU A 265 -23.61 -13.67 -9.18
CA GLU A 265 -24.31 -14.03 -7.94
C GLU A 265 -23.37 -14.18 -6.72
N SER A 266 -22.09 -14.49 -6.93
CA SER A 266 -21.12 -14.72 -5.85
C SER A 266 -20.38 -13.46 -5.40
N ILE A 267 -20.74 -12.28 -5.92
CA ILE A 267 -20.06 -11.00 -5.66
C ILE A 267 -20.98 -10.07 -4.88
N TYR A 268 -20.55 -9.70 -3.68
CA TYR A 268 -21.32 -8.87 -2.77
C TYR A 268 -20.66 -7.51 -2.58
N VAL A 269 -21.38 -6.43 -2.88
CA VAL A 269 -20.86 -5.06 -2.78
C VAL A 269 -21.37 -4.39 -1.50
N VAL A 270 -20.45 -3.84 -0.72
CA VAL A 270 -20.71 -3.16 0.56
C VAL A 270 -20.34 -1.69 0.43
N ASP A 271 -21.35 -0.82 0.59
CA ASP A 271 -21.11 0.61 0.82
C ASP A 271 -20.52 0.78 2.22
N SER A 272 -19.25 1.21 2.30
CA SER A 272 -18.60 1.43 3.61
C SER A 272 -19.23 2.57 4.40
N ARG A 273 -19.94 3.51 3.75
CA ARG A 273 -20.45 4.76 4.33
C ARG A 273 -19.36 5.63 4.98
N THR A 274 -18.10 5.38 4.64
CA THR A 274 -16.93 6.13 5.10
C THR A 274 -15.88 6.25 3.98
N ALA A 275 -14.64 6.64 4.27
CA ALA A 275 -13.58 6.77 3.28
C ALA A 275 -12.19 6.52 3.88
N ALA A 276 -11.19 6.38 3.01
CA ALA A 276 -9.78 6.27 3.38
C ALA A 276 -9.54 5.17 4.42
N ILE A 277 -8.88 5.52 5.51
CA ILE A 277 -8.58 4.64 6.65
C ILE A 277 -9.83 4.11 7.36
N GLY A 278 -10.98 4.79 7.28
CA GLY A 278 -12.26 4.29 7.81
C GLY A 278 -12.78 3.08 7.07
N SER A 279 -12.73 3.14 5.73
CA SER A 279 -13.03 1.97 4.91
C SER A 279 -11.94 0.90 5.04
N GLY A 280 -10.71 1.32 5.35
CA GLY A 280 -9.57 0.42 5.59
C GLY A 280 -9.76 -0.49 6.79
N ILE A 281 -10.20 0.04 7.93
CA ILE A 281 -10.46 -0.79 9.14
C ILE A 281 -11.64 -1.76 8.95
N LEU A 282 -12.63 -1.40 8.11
CA LEU A 282 -13.68 -2.32 7.67
C LEU A 282 -13.12 -3.42 6.76
N ALA A 283 -12.22 -3.08 5.84
CA ALA A 283 -11.57 -4.04 4.96
C ALA A 283 -10.65 -5.01 5.73
N GLU A 284 -9.93 -4.52 6.74
CA GLU A 284 -9.16 -5.38 7.64
C GLU A 284 -10.08 -6.32 8.44
N LEU A 285 -11.21 -5.83 8.95
CA LEU A 285 -12.20 -6.68 9.61
C LEU A 285 -12.72 -7.77 8.66
N ALA A 286 -12.97 -7.44 7.39
CA ALA A 286 -13.37 -8.41 6.38
C ALA A 286 -12.32 -9.51 6.16
N LEU A 287 -11.03 -9.15 6.13
CA LEU A 287 -9.94 -10.13 6.08
C LEU A 287 -9.94 -11.04 7.31
N ARG A 288 -10.13 -10.48 8.52
CA ARG A 288 -10.21 -11.28 9.75
C ARG A 288 -11.37 -12.27 9.70
N CYS A 289 -12.53 -11.86 9.18
CA CYS A 289 -13.68 -12.75 9.01
C CYS A 289 -13.43 -13.84 7.95
N ALA A 290 -12.80 -13.49 6.82
CA ALA A 290 -12.41 -14.47 5.81
C ALA A 290 -11.39 -15.49 6.36
N ASP A 291 -10.41 -15.03 7.15
CA ASP A 291 -9.43 -15.90 7.82
C ASP A 291 -10.08 -16.83 8.86
N ALA A 292 -11.19 -16.39 9.46
CA ALA A 292 -12.02 -17.20 10.35
C ALA A 292 -12.97 -18.17 9.60
N GLY A 293 -12.96 -18.16 8.26
CA GLY A 293 -13.71 -19.10 7.42
C GLY A 293 -15.19 -18.74 7.23
N LEU A 294 -15.59 -17.50 7.51
CA LEU A 294 -16.96 -17.03 7.24
C LEU A 294 -17.23 -16.99 5.73
N THR A 295 -18.49 -17.18 5.36
CA THR A 295 -18.94 -17.01 3.96
C THR A 295 -19.01 -15.53 3.58
N ALA A 296 -19.08 -15.25 2.28
CA ALA A 296 -19.18 -13.86 1.81
C ALA A 296 -20.43 -13.15 2.34
N GLU A 297 -21.56 -13.85 2.44
CA GLU A 297 -22.82 -13.34 2.99
C GLU A 297 -22.70 -13.01 4.49
N GLU A 298 -22.05 -13.89 5.26
CA GLU A 298 -21.81 -13.67 6.70
C GLU A 298 -20.86 -12.49 6.93
N ILE A 299 -19.83 -12.34 6.09
CA ILE A 299 -18.92 -11.20 6.11
C ILE A 299 -19.70 -9.93 5.81
N VAL A 300 -20.53 -9.89 4.75
CA VAL A 300 -21.36 -8.73 4.41
C VAL A 300 -22.24 -8.33 5.59
N GLY A 301 -22.98 -9.27 6.19
CA GLY A 301 -23.81 -8.98 7.35
C GLY A 301 -23.02 -8.45 8.55
N THR A 302 -21.79 -8.94 8.75
CA THR A 302 -20.88 -8.42 9.78
C THR A 302 -20.46 -6.98 9.47
N LEU A 303 -20.04 -6.69 8.25
CA LEU A 303 -19.58 -5.37 7.84
C LEU A 303 -20.70 -4.33 7.86
N GLU A 304 -21.90 -4.68 7.38
CA GLU A 304 -23.05 -3.77 7.38
C GLU A 304 -23.49 -3.39 8.79
N LYS A 305 -23.37 -4.30 9.76
CA LYS A 305 -23.60 -3.99 11.16
C LYS A 305 -22.47 -3.13 11.73
N LYS A 306 -21.22 -3.51 11.45
CA LYS A 306 -20.04 -2.89 12.05
C LYS A 306 -19.68 -1.53 11.48
N ARG A 307 -20.10 -1.19 10.26
CA ARG A 307 -19.87 0.15 9.69
C ARG A 307 -20.54 1.26 10.51
N GLU A 308 -21.63 0.97 11.23
CA GLU A 308 -22.31 1.94 12.10
C GLU A 308 -21.51 2.28 13.37
N ASP A 309 -20.52 1.45 13.70
CA ASP A 309 -19.59 1.66 14.81
C ASP A 309 -18.31 2.39 14.35
N VAL A 310 -18.06 2.49 13.03
CA VAL A 310 -16.85 3.14 12.49
C VAL A 310 -16.88 4.63 12.78
N CYS A 311 -15.81 5.13 13.40
CA CYS A 311 -15.53 6.53 13.59
C CYS A 311 -14.27 6.89 12.81
N VAL A 312 -14.34 7.94 11.99
CA VAL A 312 -13.17 8.57 11.35
C VAL A 312 -13.15 10.02 11.75
N LEU A 313 -12.09 10.44 12.44
CA LEU A 313 -11.89 11.83 12.80
C LEU A 313 -10.61 12.34 12.17
N ALA A 314 -10.69 13.47 11.48
CA ALA A 314 -9.58 14.06 10.74
C ALA A 314 -9.42 15.53 11.10
N LEU A 315 -8.21 15.91 11.51
CA LEU A 315 -7.77 17.29 11.64
C LEU A 315 -7.12 17.71 10.31
N LEU A 316 -7.69 18.68 9.61
CA LEU A 316 -7.16 19.20 8.34
C LEU A 316 -6.49 20.56 8.55
N ASP A 317 -5.67 20.97 7.58
CA ASP A 317 -5.12 22.34 7.54
C ASP A 317 -6.14 23.36 7.04
N THR A 318 -7.00 22.97 6.11
CA THR A 318 -8.02 23.83 5.52
C THR A 318 -9.20 23.01 5.00
N LEU A 319 -10.38 23.64 4.87
CA LEU A 319 -11.55 23.07 4.19
C LEU A 319 -11.55 23.35 2.68
N GLU A 320 -10.56 24.08 2.17
CA GLU A 320 -10.54 24.55 0.79
C GLU A 320 -10.53 23.40 -0.23
N TYR A 321 -9.70 22.37 -0.04
CA TYR A 321 -9.67 21.19 -0.90
C TYR A 321 -11.04 20.49 -0.95
N LEU A 322 -11.68 20.32 0.20
CA LEU A 322 -12.99 19.67 0.29
C LEU A 322 -14.08 20.49 -0.39
N LYS A 323 -14.00 21.82 -0.25
CA LYS A 323 -14.92 22.78 -0.87
C LYS A 323 -14.78 22.76 -2.39
N LEU A 324 -13.56 22.85 -2.90
CA LEU A 324 -13.27 22.87 -4.34
C LEU A 324 -13.56 21.52 -4.98
N GLY A 325 -13.29 20.43 -4.26
CA GLY A 325 -13.68 19.08 -4.64
C GLY A 325 -15.20 18.84 -4.57
N GLY A 326 -15.97 19.68 -3.89
CA GLY A 326 -17.44 19.54 -3.78
C GLY A 326 -17.91 18.41 -2.87
N ARG A 327 -17.04 17.91 -1.97
CA ARG A 327 -17.33 16.76 -1.06
C ARG A 327 -17.79 17.19 0.34
N ILE A 328 -18.03 18.49 0.55
CA ILE A 328 -18.65 19.04 1.76
C ILE A 328 -19.93 19.79 1.43
N SER A 329 -20.87 19.81 2.38
CA SER A 329 -22.10 20.58 2.23
C SER A 329 -21.84 22.08 2.13
N LYS A 330 -22.70 22.78 1.38
CA LYS A 330 -22.59 24.24 1.17
C LYS A 330 -22.62 25.03 2.48
N THR A 331 -23.32 24.53 3.50
CA THR A 331 -23.41 25.14 4.83
C THR A 331 -22.08 25.07 5.59
N VAL A 332 -21.33 23.98 5.44
CA VAL A 332 -19.98 23.83 6.01
C VAL A 332 -18.95 24.68 5.24
N ALA A 333 -19.11 24.80 3.91
CA ALA A 333 -18.21 25.56 3.04
C ALA A 333 -18.19 27.09 3.28
N LEU A 334 -19.23 27.65 3.89
CA LEU A 334 -19.32 29.07 4.27
C LEU A 334 -18.51 29.41 5.54
N ALA A 335 -18.02 28.41 6.25
CA ALA A 335 -17.33 28.57 7.52
C ALA A 335 -15.80 28.73 7.36
N GLY A 336 -15.29 28.84 6.12
CA GLY A 336 -13.88 29.03 5.76
C GLY A 336 -13.58 30.48 5.39
N GLY A 337 -12.67 31.11 6.12
CA GLY A 337 -12.30 32.53 5.90
C GLY A 337 -11.42 33.12 7.00
N LEU A 338 -11.05 32.33 8.00
CA LEU A 338 -10.17 32.76 9.09
C LEU A 338 -8.83 32.02 8.99
N LEU A 339 -7.75 32.80 8.84
CA LEU A 339 -6.37 32.29 8.80
C LEU A 339 -6.04 31.48 10.07
N ASN A 340 -5.25 30.41 9.91
CA ASN A 340 -4.74 29.56 11.00
C ASN A 340 -5.79 28.79 11.81
N ILE A 341 -7.00 28.59 11.26
CA ILE A 341 -8.00 27.70 11.83
C ILE A 341 -7.90 26.32 11.18
N LYS A 342 -7.65 25.30 12.01
CA LYS A 342 -7.66 23.89 11.62
C LYS A 342 -9.04 23.27 11.93
N PRO A 343 -9.80 22.83 10.91
CA PRO A 343 -11.07 22.11 11.12
C PRO A 343 -10.83 20.67 11.57
N VAL A 344 -11.73 20.16 12.41
CA VAL A 344 -11.87 18.71 12.68
C VAL A 344 -13.15 18.23 12.01
N CYS A 345 -13.00 17.23 11.14
CA CYS A 345 -14.08 16.63 10.38
C CYS A 345 -14.31 15.18 10.80
N THR A 346 -15.54 14.72 10.60
CA THR A 346 -15.92 13.30 10.67
C THR A 346 -16.67 12.89 9.40
N ILE A 347 -16.87 11.59 9.22
CA ILE A 347 -17.84 11.08 8.25
C ILE A 347 -19.00 10.46 9.03
N GLN A 348 -20.21 10.91 8.74
CA GLN A 348 -21.44 10.37 9.31
C GLN A 348 -22.44 10.14 8.19
N ASP A 349 -23.05 8.95 8.17
CA ASP A 349 -24.01 8.55 7.14
C ASP A 349 -23.50 8.73 5.70
N GLY A 350 -22.19 8.54 5.48
CA GLY A 350 -21.52 8.73 4.19
C GLY A 350 -21.17 10.18 3.83
N GLU A 351 -21.44 11.16 4.70
CA GLU A 351 -21.20 12.58 4.43
C GLU A 351 -20.14 13.17 5.34
N ILE A 352 -19.34 14.10 4.81
CA ILE A 352 -18.32 14.80 5.58
C ILE A 352 -18.99 15.91 6.40
N LEU A 353 -18.83 15.85 7.72
CA LEU A 353 -19.33 16.84 8.66
C LEU A 353 -18.17 17.55 9.38
N LEU A 354 -18.33 18.84 9.62
CA LEU A 354 -17.43 19.62 10.47
C LEU A 354 -17.89 19.51 11.92
N VAL A 355 -17.06 18.93 12.78
CA VAL A 355 -17.39 18.69 14.20
C VAL A 355 -16.67 19.64 15.15
N GLY A 356 -15.69 20.41 14.65
CA GLY A 356 -15.04 21.43 15.45
C GLY A 356 -13.99 22.23 14.68
N LYS A 357 -13.47 23.26 15.34
CA LYS A 357 -12.41 24.13 14.80
C LYS A 357 -11.46 24.49 15.93
N ALA A 358 -10.17 24.51 15.63
CA ALA A 358 -9.14 24.89 16.58
C ALA A 358 -8.13 25.85 15.94
N ARG A 359 -7.49 26.70 16.74
CA ARG A 359 -6.43 27.60 16.25
C ARG A 359 -5.05 26.97 16.48
N GLY A 360 -4.38 26.62 15.39
CA GLY A 360 -3.05 25.99 15.40
C GLY A 360 -3.04 24.51 15.80
N SER A 361 -1.92 23.82 15.52
CA SER A 361 -1.81 22.36 15.61
C SER A 361 -2.02 21.79 17.01
N LYS A 362 -1.50 22.45 18.07
CA LYS A 362 -1.65 21.95 19.45
C LYS A 362 -3.12 21.88 19.89
N GLN A 363 -3.88 22.95 19.65
CA GLN A 363 -5.31 22.97 19.98
C GLN A 363 -6.09 22.02 19.06
N GLY A 364 -5.69 21.88 17.79
CA GLY A 364 -6.27 20.91 16.87
C GLY A 364 -6.10 19.47 17.33
N ASN A 365 -4.91 19.09 17.77
CA ASN A 365 -4.63 17.75 18.32
C ASN A 365 -5.47 17.48 19.58
N ASN A 366 -5.57 18.47 20.49
CA ASN A 366 -6.41 18.34 21.68
C ASN A 366 -7.89 18.17 21.33
N LEU A 367 -8.39 18.94 20.35
CA LEU A 367 -9.76 18.84 19.87
C LEU A 367 -10.02 17.48 19.21
N LEU A 368 -9.05 16.92 18.47
CA LEU A 368 -9.17 15.59 17.89
C LEU A 368 -9.32 14.53 18.99
N VAL A 369 -8.52 14.60 20.06
CA VAL A 369 -8.64 13.71 21.24
C VAL A 369 -9.98 13.89 21.96
N GLU A 370 -10.45 15.12 22.11
CA GLU A 370 -11.76 15.44 22.69
C GLU A 370 -12.88 14.76 21.88
N LYS A 371 -12.86 14.89 20.55
CA LYS A 371 -13.87 14.27 19.67
C LYS A 371 -13.83 12.74 19.69
N ILE A 372 -12.66 12.14 19.84
CA ILE A 372 -12.53 10.67 20.04
C ILE A 372 -13.22 10.22 21.34
N ARG A 373 -13.15 11.03 22.40
CA ARG A 373 -13.84 10.71 23.67
C ARG A 373 -15.35 10.90 23.54
N GLU A 374 -15.79 11.97 22.90
CA GLU A 374 -17.21 12.27 22.70
C GLU A 374 -17.94 11.20 21.88
N CYS A 375 -17.27 10.51 20.94
CA CYS A 375 -17.87 9.46 20.13
C CYS A 375 -17.97 8.08 20.82
N GLY A 376 -17.71 8.01 22.13
CA GLY A 376 -17.83 6.78 22.94
C GLY A 376 -16.50 6.05 23.20
N GLY A 377 -15.37 6.58 22.74
CA GLY A 377 -14.05 5.98 22.89
C GLY A 377 -13.80 4.79 21.95
N ILE A 378 -12.61 4.20 22.05
CA ILE A 378 -12.07 3.23 21.10
C ILE A 378 -12.30 1.79 21.58
N ASP A 379 -12.83 0.92 20.72
CA ASP A 379 -12.82 -0.52 20.91
C ASP A 379 -11.49 -1.11 20.42
N PHE A 380 -10.57 -1.35 21.37
CA PHE A 380 -9.26 -1.92 21.09
C PHE A 380 -9.28 -3.40 20.70
N SER A 381 -10.42 -4.09 20.72
CA SER A 381 -10.51 -5.46 20.21
C SER A 381 -10.63 -5.53 18.68
N LEU A 382 -10.93 -4.39 18.04
CA LEU A 382 -11.17 -4.27 16.61
C LEU A 382 -10.07 -3.45 15.92
N PRO A 383 -9.98 -3.50 14.57
CA PRO A 383 -8.99 -2.75 13.82
C PRO A 383 -9.00 -1.23 14.10
N ILE A 384 -7.80 -0.65 14.18
CA ILE A 384 -7.54 0.78 14.37
C ILE A 384 -6.49 1.18 13.35
N LEU A 385 -6.64 2.35 12.73
CA LEU A 385 -5.65 2.86 11.78
C LEU A 385 -5.52 4.36 11.92
N LEU A 386 -4.28 4.83 11.94
CA LEU A 386 -3.97 6.25 11.84
C LEU A 386 -3.57 6.63 10.41
N GLY A 387 -3.88 7.86 10.02
CA GLY A 387 -3.61 8.36 8.67
C GLY A 387 -2.97 9.74 8.68
N TYR A 388 -2.14 10.00 7.68
CA TYR A 388 -1.63 11.35 7.41
C TYR A 388 -1.59 11.64 5.91
N THR A 389 -1.63 12.91 5.54
CA THR A 389 -1.45 13.36 4.15
C THR A 389 -0.22 14.26 4.03
N GLY A 390 0.50 14.14 2.91
CA GLY A 390 1.71 14.92 2.63
C GLY A 390 3.00 14.11 2.73
N LEU A 391 4.14 14.80 2.62
CA LEU A 391 5.47 14.19 2.49
C LEU A 391 6.14 13.82 3.82
N SER A 392 5.48 14.07 4.95
CA SER A 392 6.03 13.84 6.29
C SER A 392 4.95 13.42 7.27
N ASP A 393 5.25 12.40 8.08
CA ASP A 393 4.42 11.90 9.17
C ASP A 393 4.65 12.65 10.50
N ALA A 394 5.47 13.71 10.51
CA ALA A 394 5.90 14.37 11.74
C ALA A 394 4.73 14.89 12.60
N SER A 395 3.68 15.40 11.96
CA SER A 395 2.49 15.89 12.66
C SER A 395 1.67 14.74 13.27
N LEU A 396 1.61 13.60 12.60
CA LEU A 396 0.99 12.39 13.13
C LEU A 396 1.79 11.84 14.32
N LYS A 397 3.11 11.70 14.19
CA LYS A 397 3.99 11.27 15.29
C LYS A 397 3.85 12.17 16.51
N LYS A 398 3.81 13.49 16.30
CA LYS A 398 3.58 14.45 17.37
C LYS A 398 2.20 14.28 18.00
N TYR A 399 1.16 14.08 17.20
CA TYR A 399 -0.18 13.80 17.72
C TYR A 399 -0.20 12.54 18.58
N VAL A 400 0.40 11.44 18.13
CA VAL A 400 0.48 10.18 18.89
C VAL A 400 1.22 10.37 20.21
N GLU A 401 2.33 11.10 20.21
CA GLU A 401 3.07 11.41 21.43
C GLU A 401 2.24 12.24 22.42
N ASP A 402 1.67 13.35 21.95
CA ASP A 402 0.87 14.27 22.77
C ASP A 402 -0.42 13.61 23.29
N SER A 403 -0.92 12.58 22.58
CA SER A 403 -2.17 11.86 22.89
C SER A 403 -1.94 10.45 23.42
N ARG A 404 -0.70 10.08 23.82
CA ARG A 404 -0.32 8.74 24.27
C ARG A 404 -1.31 8.11 25.26
N ALA A 405 -1.90 8.91 26.16
CA ALA A 405 -2.87 8.47 27.16
C ALA A 405 -4.12 7.78 26.57
N ILE A 406 -4.61 8.19 25.40
CA ILE A 406 -5.78 7.55 24.79
C ILE A 406 -5.45 6.27 24.02
N TRP A 407 -4.17 5.99 23.77
CA TRP A 407 -3.71 4.84 22.99
C TRP A 407 -3.13 3.71 23.85
N GLN A 408 -3.02 3.89 25.18
CA GLN A 408 -2.29 2.97 26.07
C GLN A 408 -2.82 1.53 26.03
N GLU A 409 -4.14 1.35 25.92
CA GLU A 409 -4.78 0.03 25.88
C GLU A 409 -4.55 -0.74 24.56
N GLY A 410 -4.10 -0.06 23.49
CA GLY A 410 -3.91 -0.67 22.17
C GLY A 410 -2.65 -0.24 21.43
N ALA A 411 -1.64 0.27 22.15
CA ALA A 411 -0.44 0.85 21.55
C ALA A 411 0.33 -0.11 20.60
N GLN A 412 0.15 -1.42 20.76
CA GLN A 412 0.76 -2.44 19.89
C GLN A 412 0.07 -2.58 18.52
N MET A 413 -1.15 -2.06 18.35
CA MET A 413 -1.95 -2.14 17.12
C MET A 413 -2.08 -0.79 16.42
N LEU A 414 -1.27 0.20 16.81
CA LEU A 414 -1.37 1.56 16.31
C LEU A 414 -0.60 1.71 14.99
N ASP A 415 -1.06 1.03 13.96
CA ASP A 415 -0.53 1.20 12.61
C ASP A 415 -0.85 2.59 12.07
N SER A 416 -0.02 3.05 11.14
CA SER A 416 -0.26 4.29 10.41
C SER A 416 0.05 4.14 8.93
N THR A 417 -0.64 4.91 8.10
CA THR A 417 -0.41 4.91 6.66
C THR A 417 -0.49 6.32 6.08
N MET A 418 0.22 6.53 4.97
CA MET A 418 0.04 7.71 4.13
C MET A 418 -1.26 7.53 3.35
N ILE A 419 -2.17 8.49 3.44
CA ILE A 419 -3.46 8.44 2.74
C ILE A 419 -3.24 8.57 1.22
N CYS A 420 -4.05 7.87 0.43
CA CYS A 420 -3.91 7.81 -1.03
C CYS A 420 -4.17 9.16 -1.73
N GLY A 421 -3.75 9.27 -3.00
CA GLY A 421 -3.87 10.51 -3.76
C GLY A 421 -5.31 10.88 -4.13
N VAL A 422 -6.18 9.89 -4.27
CA VAL A 422 -7.62 10.12 -4.51
C VAL A 422 -8.22 10.90 -3.35
N ILE A 423 -7.97 10.47 -2.11
CA ILE A 423 -8.46 11.17 -0.91
C ILE A 423 -7.69 12.48 -0.72
N GLY A 424 -6.35 12.46 -0.91
CA GLY A 424 -5.49 13.62 -0.80
C GLY A 424 -5.87 14.78 -1.72
N THR A 425 -6.47 14.51 -2.89
CA THR A 425 -7.01 15.52 -3.80
C THR A 425 -8.10 16.37 -3.14
N HIS A 426 -8.94 15.74 -2.30
CA HIS A 426 -10.06 16.41 -1.64
C HIS A 426 -9.73 16.88 -0.22
N THR A 427 -8.75 16.28 0.45
CA THR A 427 -8.40 16.66 1.83
C THR A 427 -7.20 17.59 1.91
N GLY A 428 -6.34 17.61 0.88
CA GLY A 428 -5.09 18.34 0.86
C GLY A 428 -3.99 17.70 1.72
N PRO A 429 -2.78 18.28 1.74
CA PRO A 429 -1.71 17.87 2.63
C PRO A 429 -1.98 18.30 4.09
N GLY A 430 -1.22 17.75 5.04
CA GLY A 430 -1.21 18.21 6.43
C GLY A 430 -2.30 17.61 7.32
N VAL A 431 -3.03 16.61 6.84
CA VAL A 431 -4.06 15.92 7.62
C VAL A 431 -3.43 14.99 8.64
N VAL A 432 -4.04 14.95 9.82
CA VAL A 432 -3.85 13.90 10.83
C VAL A 432 -5.22 13.28 11.11
N ALA A 433 -5.34 11.96 10.95
CA ALA A 433 -6.61 11.26 11.10
C ALA A 433 -6.48 9.98 11.93
N ALA A 434 -7.58 9.62 12.58
CA ALA A 434 -7.74 8.36 13.30
C ALA A 434 -9.04 7.68 12.87
N ALA A 435 -8.97 6.38 12.58
CA ALA A 435 -10.11 5.52 12.32
C ALA A 435 -10.13 4.37 13.33
N PHE A 436 -11.30 4.10 13.90
CA PHE A 436 -11.53 3.03 14.87
C PHE A 436 -13.00 2.66 14.92
N PHE A 437 -13.30 1.51 15.54
CA PHE A 437 -14.67 1.18 15.96
C PHE A 437 -14.91 1.76 17.35
N LYS A 438 -16.05 2.42 17.55
CA LYS A 438 -16.45 2.91 18.87
C LYS A 438 -16.80 1.75 19.80
N LYS A 439 -16.62 1.94 21.10
CA LYS A 439 -17.07 0.94 22.09
C LYS A 439 -18.58 0.69 21.93
N PRO A 440 -19.06 -0.55 22.14
CA PRO A 440 -20.49 -0.82 22.22
C PRO A 440 -21.12 0.14 23.24
N GLY A 441 -22.20 0.81 22.86
CA GLY A 441 -22.97 1.60 23.81
C GLY A 441 -23.45 0.69 24.94
N THR A 442 -23.09 1.02 26.18
CA THR A 442 -23.62 0.37 27.38
C THR A 442 -25.11 0.66 27.57
#